data_AF-A0A831SPR6-F1
#
_entry.id   AF-A0A831SPR6-F1
#
_cell.length_a   1.000
_cell.length_b   1.000
_cell.length_c   1.000
_cell.angle_alpha   90.00
_cell.angle_beta   90.00
_cell.angle_gamma   90.00
#
_symmetry.space_group_name_H-M   'P 1'
#
loop_
_entity.id
_entity.type
_entity.pdbx_description
1 polymer ?
#
loop_
_entity_poly.entity_id
_entity_poly.type
_entity_poly.pdbx_seq_one_letter_code
_entity_poly.pdbx_strand_id
1 'polypeptide(L)'
;MSNEKPKGEKYDISNLFRENINKNLGLIFIIFMCVIIALFITLQIKINYLNMQTEKQIENINLKNEKIISQIEDLHKEIKQYSQVKIDREQFTEIYMQLQELTGMISNEVKREYYINRIVRIISQNNKTLESKDIYEIAKTIYEQSIKHNFNPLLVTAIIKVESNFDPKAISNSYAYGLCQVR
;
A
#
# COMPACT_ATOMS: atom_id res chain seq x y z
N MET A 1 19.55 -82.37 -95.68
CA MET A 1 18.30 -81.70 -95.23
C MET A 1 17.93 -82.35 -93.91
N SER A 2 17.73 -81.70 -92.77
CA SER A 2 17.22 -80.36 -92.51
C SER A 2 17.81 -79.82 -91.20
N ASN A 3 18.06 -78.51 -91.18
CA ASN A 3 18.36 -77.70 -89.99
C ASN A 3 17.15 -77.64 -89.05
N GLU A 4 17.36 -77.74 -87.73
CA GLU A 4 16.53 -77.03 -86.75
C GLU A 4 17.38 -76.55 -85.56
N LYS A 5 17.56 -75.22 -85.46
CA LYS A 5 17.80 -74.51 -84.20
C LYS A 5 16.43 -74.27 -83.55
N PRO A 6 16.31 -74.42 -82.23
CA PRO A 6 15.83 -73.30 -81.41
C PRO A 6 16.51 -73.29 -80.02
N LYS A 7 16.51 -72.25 -79.20
CA LYS A 7 15.82 -70.96 -79.13
C LYS A 7 16.63 -70.15 -78.12
N GLY A 8 16.79 -68.85 -78.38
CA GLY A 8 17.52 -67.95 -77.49
C GLY A 8 16.96 -67.95 -76.07
N GLU A 9 17.87 -67.89 -75.10
CA GLU A 9 17.56 -67.52 -73.73
C GLU A 9 16.85 -66.16 -73.74
N LYS A 10 15.57 -66.16 -73.36
CA LYS A 10 14.86 -64.93 -73.01
C LYS A 10 15.50 -64.41 -71.71
N TYR A 11 16.35 -63.39 -71.86
CA TYR A 11 16.84 -62.60 -70.74
C TYR A 11 15.61 -62.03 -70.01
N ASP A 12 15.39 -62.50 -68.78
CA ASP A 12 14.19 -62.24 -67.99
C ASP A 12 14.28 -60.84 -67.37
N ILE A 13 13.98 -59.84 -68.19
CA ILE A 13 13.97 -58.41 -67.83
C ILE A 13 13.05 -58.15 -66.62
N SER A 14 12.03 -58.98 -66.41
CA SER A 14 11.09 -58.84 -65.30
C SER A 14 11.75 -59.14 -63.94
N ASN A 15 12.58 -60.17 -63.88
CA ASN A 15 13.29 -60.54 -62.66
C ASN A 15 14.41 -59.55 -62.34
N LEU A 16 15.11 -59.02 -63.35
CA LEU A 16 16.15 -58.00 -63.17
C LEU A 16 15.57 -56.66 -62.67
N PHE A 17 14.42 -56.24 -63.21
CA PHE A 17 13.71 -55.04 -62.73
C PHE A 17 13.21 -55.22 -61.29
N ARG A 18 12.63 -56.37 -60.97
CA ARG A 18 12.10 -56.66 -59.63
C ARG A 18 13.22 -56.68 -58.59
N GLU A 19 14.39 -57.20 -58.93
CA GLU A 19 15.55 -57.26 -58.05
C GLU A 19 16.19 -55.88 -57.81
N ASN A 20 16.27 -55.04 -58.84
CA ASN A 20 16.76 -53.66 -58.72
C ASN A 20 15.81 -52.76 -57.91
N ILE A 21 14.49 -52.93 -58.09
CA ILE A 21 13.48 -52.19 -57.31
C ILE A 21 13.57 -52.58 -55.82
N ASN A 22 13.78 -53.86 -55.50
CA ASN A 22 13.85 -54.33 -54.12
C ASN A 22 15.10 -53.81 -53.39
N LYS A 23 16.26 -53.74 -54.07
CA LYS A 23 17.49 -53.14 -53.51
C LYS A 23 17.35 -51.63 -53.28
N ASN A 24 16.73 -50.90 -54.21
CA ASN A 24 16.47 -49.47 -54.05
C ASN A 24 15.45 -49.17 -52.94
N LEU A 25 14.41 -50.00 -52.76
CA LEU A 25 13.44 -49.88 -51.66
C LEU A 25 14.09 -50.04 -50.29
N GLY A 26 15.00 -51.01 -50.13
CA GLY A 26 15.76 -51.17 -48.88
C GLY A 26 16.61 -49.95 -48.55
N LEU A 27 17.24 -49.35 -49.55
CA LEU A 27 18.06 -48.14 -49.39
C LEU A 27 17.21 -46.92 -49.03
N ILE A 28 16.04 -46.76 -49.66
CA ILE A 28 15.04 -45.74 -49.32
C ILE A 28 14.57 -45.89 -47.86
N PHE A 29 14.32 -47.12 -47.42
CA PHE A 29 13.90 -47.39 -46.04
C PHE A 29 14.99 -47.03 -45.01
N ILE A 30 16.26 -47.31 -45.31
CA ILE A 30 17.39 -46.91 -44.46
C ILE A 30 17.49 -45.38 -44.36
N ILE A 31 17.37 -44.66 -45.48
CA ILE A 31 17.39 -43.19 -45.49
C ILE A 31 16.22 -42.65 -44.65
N PHE A 32 15.03 -43.20 -44.81
CA PHE A 32 13.85 -42.81 -44.04
C PHE A 32 14.06 -43.03 -42.53
N MET A 33 14.64 -44.16 -42.13
CA MET A 33 14.98 -44.42 -40.73
C MET A 33 16.02 -43.43 -40.18
N CYS A 34 17.04 -43.08 -40.96
CA CYS A 34 18.01 -42.06 -40.57
C CYS A 34 17.34 -40.70 -40.34
N VAL A 35 16.38 -40.32 -41.17
CA VAL A 35 15.61 -39.07 -41.01
C VAL A 35 14.77 -39.10 -39.73
N ILE A 36 14.10 -40.22 -39.44
CA ILE A 36 13.32 -40.39 -38.19
C ILE A 36 14.24 -40.26 -36.97
N ILE A 37 15.41 -40.90 -36.99
CA ILE A 37 16.37 -40.84 -35.89
C ILE A 37 16.87 -39.40 -35.69
N ALA A 38 17.20 -38.69 -36.77
CA ALA A 38 17.62 -37.28 -36.69
C ALA A 38 16.51 -36.39 -36.11
N LEU A 39 15.25 -36.60 -36.51
CA LEU A 39 14.09 -35.90 -35.96
C LEU A 39 13.91 -36.20 -34.46
N PHE A 40 14.06 -37.46 -34.07
CA PHE A 40 13.95 -37.88 -32.66
C PHE A 40 15.05 -37.24 -31.80
N ILE A 41 16.29 -37.24 -32.27
CA ILE A 41 17.41 -36.57 -31.57
C ILE A 41 17.13 -35.07 -31.41
N THR A 42 16.67 -34.40 -32.47
CA THR A 42 16.34 -32.96 -32.44
C THR A 42 15.22 -32.67 -31.43
N LEU A 43 14.20 -33.53 -31.37
CA LEU A 43 13.12 -33.43 -30.40
C LEU A 43 13.61 -33.59 -28.97
N GLN A 44 14.48 -34.58 -28.70
CA GLN A 44 15.06 -34.81 -27.38
C GLN A 44 15.90 -33.62 -26.91
N ILE A 45 16.70 -33.01 -27.79
CA ILE A 45 17.48 -31.81 -27.47
C ILE A 45 16.55 -30.65 -27.06
N LYS A 46 15.45 -30.45 -27.80
CA LYS A 46 14.49 -29.39 -27.49
C LYS A 46 13.76 -29.63 -26.16
N ILE A 47 13.38 -30.87 -25.88
CA ILE A 47 12.77 -31.27 -24.59
C ILE A 47 13.74 -31.00 -23.45
N ASN A 48 15.01 -31.40 -23.57
CA ASN A 48 16.01 -31.16 -22.54
C ASN A 48 16.26 -29.67 -22.29
N TYR A 49 16.30 -28.86 -23.35
CA TYR A 49 16.43 -27.40 -23.21
C TYR A 49 15.24 -26.79 -22.46
N LEU A 50 14.01 -27.20 -22.79
CA LEU A 50 12.78 -26.76 -22.12
C LEU A 50 12.76 -27.19 -20.65
N ASN A 51 13.18 -28.42 -20.35
CA ASN A 51 13.26 -28.94 -18.99
C ASN A 51 14.26 -28.11 -18.16
N MET A 52 15.46 -27.86 -18.68
CA MET A 52 16.46 -27.04 -18.01
C MET A 52 15.95 -25.61 -17.73
N GLN A 53 15.21 -25.01 -18.66
CA GLN A 53 14.61 -23.70 -18.45
C GLN A 53 13.54 -23.73 -17.35
N THR A 54 12.72 -24.79 -17.34
CA THR A 54 11.66 -25.00 -16.34
C THR A 54 12.25 -25.21 -14.94
N GLU A 55 13.31 -26.00 -14.82
CA GLU A 55 14.04 -26.21 -13.55
C GLU A 55 14.58 -24.89 -12.99
N LYS A 56 15.21 -24.06 -13.83
CA LYS A 56 15.69 -22.73 -13.42
C LYS A 56 14.56 -21.81 -12.94
N GLN A 57 13.39 -21.88 -13.56
CA GLN A 57 12.22 -21.11 -13.12
C GLN A 57 11.71 -21.60 -11.77
N ILE A 58 11.62 -22.92 -11.57
CA ILE A 58 11.22 -23.53 -10.30
C ILE A 58 12.18 -23.14 -9.19
N GLU A 59 13.49 -23.20 -9.44
CA GLU A 59 14.52 -22.80 -8.46
C GLU A 59 14.39 -21.33 -8.06
N ASN A 60 14.19 -20.42 -9.01
CA ASN A 60 13.98 -19.00 -8.73
C ASN A 60 12.69 -18.74 -7.93
N ILE A 61 11.61 -19.47 -8.25
CA ILE A 61 10.36 -19.41 -7.47
C ILE A 61 10.60 -19.88 -6.03
N ASN A 62 11.34 -20.98 -5.84
CA ASN A 62 11.65 -21.50 -4.51
C ASN A 62 12.48 -20.51 -3.69
N LEU A 63 13.52 -19.91 -4.28
CA LEU A 63 14.31 -18.86 -3.61
C LEU A 63 13.47 -17.64 -3.23
N LYS A 64 12.53 -17.22 -4.09
CA LYS A 64 11.60 -16.14 -3.77
C LYS A 64 10.65 -16.52 -2.64
N ASN A 65 10.16 -17.75 -2.62
CA ASN A 65 9.27 -18.25 -1.57
C ASN A 65 10.00 -18.31 -0.23
N GLU A 66 11.25 -18.78 -0.18
CA GLU A 66 12.07 -18.76 1.03
C GLU A 66 12.23 -17.34 1.59
N LYS A 67 12.49 -16.36 0.71
CA LYS A 67 12.58 -14.95 1.10
C LYS A 67 11.25 -14.40 1.64
N ILE A 68 10.12 -14.78 1.07
CA ILE A 68 8.80 -14.36 1.56
C ILE A 68 8.53 -14.97 2.94
N ILE A 69 8.89 -16.24 3.15
CA ILE A 69 8.71 -16.93 4.44
C ILE A 69 9.51 -16.21 5.53
N SER A 70 10.78 -15.86 5.29
CA SER A 70 11.58 -15.15 6.29
C SER A 70 11.00 -13.77 6.64
N GLN A 71 10.50 -13.03 5.64
CA GLN A 71 9.83 -11.75 5.88
C GLN A 71 8.55 -11.90 6.71
N ILE A 72 7.77 -12.98 6.48
CA ILE A 72 6.57 -13.28 7.27
C ILE A 72 6.93 -13.62 8.72
N GLU A 73 8.01 -14.36 8.94
CA GLU A 73 8.50 -14.69 10.29
C GLU A 73 8.94 -13.44 11.07
N ASP A 74 9.67 -12.53 10.42
CA ASP A 74 10.07 -11.25 11.02
C ASP A 74 8.85 -10.39 11.39
N LEU A 75 7.89 -10.25 10.47
CA LEU A 75 6.64 -9.54 10.72
C LEU A 75 5.85 -10.17 11.87
N HIS A 76 5.80 -11.50 11.93
CA HIS A 76 5.12 -12.21 13.01
C HIS A 76 5.76 -11.91 14.38
N LYS A 77 7.09 -11.87 14.44
CA LYS A 77 7.84 -11.51 15.65
C LYS A 77 7.56 -10.07 16.08
N GLU A 78 7.52 -9.13 15.14
CA GLU A 78 7.22 -7.72 15.39
C GLU A 78 5.77 -7.53 15.89
N ILE A 79 4.79 -8.18 15.23
CA ILE A 79 3.39 -8.18 15.68
C ILE A 79 3.28 -8.77 17.09
N LYS A 80 4.01 -9.85 17.39
CA LYS A 80 4.03 -10.44 18.73
C LYS A 80 4.53 -9.43 19.78
N GLN A 81 5.61 -8.70 19.48
CA GLN A 81 6.12 -7.65 20.36
C GLN A 81 5.08 -6.54 20.60
N TYR A 82 4.46 -6.01 19.54
CA TYR A 82 3.43 -4.97 19.69
C TYR A 82 2.16 -5.47 20.40
N SER A 83 1.78 -6.73 20.19
CA SER A 83 0.62 -7.32 20.86
C SER A 83 0.80 -7.55 22.36
N GLN A 84 2.05 -7.66 22.83
CA GLN A 84 2.41 -7.74 24.25
C GLN A 84 2.39 -6.37 24.93
N VAL A 85 2.56 -5.28 24.18
CA VAL A 85 2.36 -3.90 24.65
C VAL A 85 0.88 -3.52 24.56
N LYS A 86 -0.01 -4.41 25.01
CA LYS A 86 -1.40 -4.02 25.27
C LYS A 86 -1.39 -3.31 26.62
N ILE A 87 -1.62 -1.99 26.60
CA ILE A 87 -1.87 -1.21 27.81
C ILE A 87 -3.02 -1.91 28.55
N ASP A 88 -2.70 -2.52 29.68
CA ASP A 88 -3.71 -3.17 30.49
C ASP A 88 -4.61 -2.09 31.14
N ARG A 89 -5.79 -2.48 31.62
CA ARG A 89 -6.76 -1.53 32.22
C ARG A 89 -6.15 -0.77 33.40
N GLU A 90 -5.28 -1.40 34.19
CA GLU A 90 -4.57 -0.82 35.32
C GLU A 90 -3.56 0.23 34.84
N GLN A 91 -2.73 -0.08 33.84
CA GLN A 91 -1.83 0.89 33.21
C GLN A 91 -2.58 2.08 32.59
N PHE A 92 -3.73 1.84 31.95
CA PHE A 92 -4.56 2.92 31.43
C PHE A 92 -5.13 3.80 32.55
N THR A 93 -5.54 3.17 33.65
CA THR A 93 -6.05 3.87 34.84
C THR A 93 -4.95 4.70 35.49
N GLU A 94 -3.73 4.19 35.59
CA GLU A 94 -2.57 4.92 36.09
C GLU A 94 -2.22 6.12 35.22
N ILE A 95 -2.15 5.94 33.89
CA ILE A 95 -1.95 7.04 32.93
C ILE A 95 -3.05 8.09 33.08
N TYR A 96 -4.31 7.66 33.23
CA TYR A 96 -5.44 8.56 33.41
C TYR A 96 -5.35 9.34 34.72
N MET A 97 -4.97 8.69 35.83
CA MET A 97 -4.77 9.35 37.12
C MET A 97 -3.59 10.33 37.07
N GLN A 98 -2.47 9.97 36.44
CA GLN A 98 -1.32 10.87 36.25
C GLN A 98 -1.69 12.09 35.40
N LEU A 99 -2.48 11.91 34.34
CA LEU A 99 -3.00 13.02 33.54
C LEU A 99 -3.94 13.91 34.36
N GLN A 100 -4.79 13.33 35.21
CA GLN A 100 -5.71 14.06 36.06
C GLN A 100 -4.97 14.81 37.19
N GLU A 101 -3.94 14.21 37.77
CA GLU A 101 -3.05 14.81 38.76
C GLU A 101 -2.22 15.94 38.14
N LEU A 102 -1.61 15.73 36.97
CA LEU A 102 -0.92 16.78 36.22
C LEU A 102 -1.87 17.93 35.86
N THR A 103 -3.10 17.62 35.45
CA THR A 103 -4.15 18.62 35.19
C THR A 103 -4.58 19.35 36.46
N GLY A 104 -4.55 18.69 37.61
CA GLY A 104 -4.79 19.28 38.93
C GLY A 104 -3.61 20.11 39.47
N MET A 105 -2.38 19.79 39.06
CA MET A 105 -1.13 20.50 39.40
C MET A 105 -0.84 21.71 38.50
N ILE A 106 -1.48 21.82 37.33
CA ILE A 106 -1.58 23.08 36.59
C ILE A 106 -2.32 24.06 37.51
N SER A 107 -1.60 24.96 38.17
CA SER A 107 -2.22 25.95 39.06
C SER A 107 -3.35 26.68 38.33
N ASN A 108 -4.36 27.16 39.07
CA ASN A 108 -5.44 27.97 38.48
C ASN A 108 -4.90 29.14 37.64
N GLU A 109 -3.69 29.61 37.97
CA GLU A 109 -2.94 30.62 37.22
C GLU A 109 -2.42 30.10 35.87
N VAL A 110 -1.79 28.91 35.82
CA VAL A 110 -1.34 28.32 34.54
C VAL A 110 -2.53 27.99 33.65
N LYS A 111 -3.65 27.52 34.21
CA LYS A 111 -4.89 27.31 33.46
C LYS A 111 -5.45 28.63 32.93
N ARG A 112 -5.45 29.68 33.75
CA ARG A 112 -5.85 31.04 33.36
C ARG A 112 -4.98 31.57 32.22
N GLU A 113 -3.67 31.47 32.33
CA GLU A 113 -2.74 31.91 31.30
C GLU A 113 -2.92 31.12 29.99
N TYR A 114 -3.12 29.80 30.07
CA TYR A 114 -3.40 28.97 28.90
C TYR A 114 -4.61 29.49 28.12
N TYR A 115 -5.74 29.72 28.80
CA TYR A 115 -6.95 30.20 28.13
C TYR A 115 -6.79 31.62 27.61
N ILE A 116 -6.24 32.54 28.40
CA ILE A 116 -6.01 33.93 27.98
C ILE A 116 -5.11 33.96 26.73
N ASN A 117 -3.97 33.26 26.73
CA ASN A 117 -3.06 33.22 25.59
C ASN A 117 -3.72 32.62 24.34
N ARG A 118 -4.57 31.60 24.52
CA ARG A 118 -5.31 31.00 23.41
C ARG A 118 -6.34 31.96 22.83
N ILE A 119 -7.05 32.71 23.68
CA ILE A 119 -8.04 33.70 23.25
C ILE A 119 -7.36 34.89 22.56
N VAL A 120 -6.25 35.40 23.12
CA VAL A 120 -5.42 36.45 22.48
C VAL A 120 -5.05 36.05 21.06
N ARG A 121 -4.55 34.82 20.87
CA ARG A 121 -4.20 34.31 19.54
C ARG A 121 -5.38 34.33 18.57
N ILE A 122 -6.56 33.92 19.03
CA ILE A 122 -7.78 33.92 18.22
C ILE A 122 -8.15 35.36 17.83
N ILE A 123 -8.16 36.29 18.78
CA ILE A 123 -8.51 37.69 18.50
C ILE A 123 -7.52 38.30 17.48
N SER A 124 -6.21 38.18 17.72
CA SER A 124 -5.18 38.75 16.85
C SER A 124 -5.22 38.19 15.41
N GLN A 125 -5.66 36.95 15.23
CA GLN A 125 -5.79 36.33 13.91
C GLN A 125 -7.02 36.83 13.13
N ASN A 126 -8.09 37.25 13.82
CA ASN A 126 -9.38 37.58 13.20
C ASN A 126 -9.64 39.09 13.14
N ASN A 127 -9.04 39.87 14.03
CA ASN A 127 -9.21 41.31 14.08
C ASN A 127 -7.84 42.01 14.18
N LYS A 128 -7.39 42.57 13.05
CA LYS A 128 -6.07 43.23 12.91
C LYS A 128 -6.07 44.70 13.31
N THR A 129 -7.24 45.29 13.58
CA THR A 129 -7.36 46.73 13.88
C THR A 129 -7.28 47.03 15.38
N LEU A 130 -7.42 46.01 16.23
CA LEU A 130 -7.32 46.15 17.69
C LEU A 130 -5.86 46.27 18.14
N GLU A 131 -5.62 47.15 19.11
CA GLU A 131 -4.33 47.24 19.76
C GLU A 131 -4.09 46.06 20.70
N SER A 132 -2.82 45.67 20.90
CA SER A 132 -2.44 44.53 21.76
C SER A 132 -3.00 44.64 23.18
N LYS A 133 -3.14 45.86 23.71
CA LYS A 133 -3.74 46.11 25.03
C LYS A 133 -5.21 45.71 25.05
N ASP A 134 -5.99 46.16 24.07
CA ASP A 134 -7.42 45.85 23.98
C ASP A 134 -7.66 44.36 23.73
N ILE A 135 -6.81 43.73 22.92
CA ILE A 135 -6.84 42.27 22.70
C ILE A 135 -6.69 41.50 24.02
N TYR A 136 -5.73 41.91 24.85
CA TYR A 136 -5.49 41.26 26.14
C TYR A 136 -6.64 41.50 27.11
N GLU A 137 -7.16 42.73 27.20
CA GLU A 137 -8.29 43.06 28.08
C GLU A 137 -9.56 42.30 27.69
N ILE A 138 -9.86 42.19 26.38
CA ILE A 138 -10.98 41.38 25.89
C ILE A 138 -10.76 39.90 26.26
N ALA A 139 -9.57 39.35 26.00
CA ALA A 139 -9.26 37.95 26.30
C ALA A 139 -9.37 37.62 27.80
N LYS A 140 -8.85 38.50 28.65
CA LYS A 140 -8.94 38.41 30.10
C LYS A 140 -10.40 38.47 30.56
N THR A 141 -11.17 39.43 30.04
CA THR A 141 -12.59 39.60 30.37
C THR A 141 -13.39 38.36 29.98
N ILE A 142 -13.16 37.81 28.78
CA ILE A 142 -13.82 36.58 28.33
C ILE A 142 -13.55 35.44 29.32
N TYR A 143 -12.29 35.22 29.69
CA TYR A 143 -11.94 34.16 30.64
C TYR A 143 -12.63 34.37 32.00
N GLU A 144 -12.49 35.56 32.59
CA GLU A 144 -12.98 35.85 33.94
C GLU A 144 -14.52 35.76 34.02
N GLN A 145 -15.25 36.30 33.03
CA GLN A 145 -16.71 36.17 32.99
C GLN A 145 -17.15 34.73 32.71
N SER A 146 -16.44 34.00 31.85
CA SER A 146 -16.77 32.60 31.55
C SER A 146 -16.65 31.73 32.80
N ILE A 147 -15.56 31.86 33.56
CA ILE A 147 -15.38 31.12 34.81
C ILE A 147 -16.44 31.52 35.84
N LYS A 148 -16.70 32.83 36.00
CA LYS A 148 -17.73 33.35 36.93
C LYS A 148 -19.12 32.77 36.67
N HIS A 149 -19.47 32.57 35.40
CA HIS A 149 -20.78 32.07 34.99
C HIS A 149 -20.78 30.57 34.62
N ASN A 150 -19.71 29.85 34.93
CA ASN A 150 -19.55 28.41 34.65
C ASN A 150 -19.74 28.04 33.15
N PHE A 151 -19.26 28.91 32.26
CA PHE A 151 -19.19 28.67 30.82
C PHE A 151 -17.77 28.32 30.38
N ASN A 152 -17.66 27.61 29.25
CA ASN A 152 -16.37 27.37 28.60
C ASN A 152 -15.85 28.68 27.96
N PRO A 153 -14.65 29.18 28.32
CA PRO A 153 -14.09 30.42 27.75
C PRO A 153 -13.98 30.44 26.23
N LEU A 154 -13.72 29.28 25.61
CA LEU A 154 -13.60 29.18 24.15
C LEU A 154 -14.97 29.25 23.45
N LEU A 155 -16.04 28.81 24.13
CA LEU A 155 -17.40 28.97 23.62
C LEU A 155 -17.79 30.44 23.56
N VAL A 156 -17.55 31.19 24.65
CA VAL A 156 -17.82 32.64 24.70
C VAL A 156 -16.99 33.39 23.66
N THR A 157 -15.73 33.00 23.48
CA THR A 157 -14.85 33.55 22.43
C THR A 157 -15.44 33.32 21.02
N ALA A 158 -15.96 32.12 20.75
CA ALA A 158 -16.56 31.80 19.46
C ALA A 158 -17.83 32.65 19.20
N ILE A 159 -18.67 32.84 20.22
CA ILE A 159 -19.86 33.70 20.13
C ILE A 159 -19.44 35.13 19.77
N ILE A 160 -18.52 35.74 20.54
CA ILE A 160 -18.06 37.11 20.30
C ILE A 160 -17.44 37.28 18.90
N LYS A 161 -16.71 36.26 18.42
CA LYS A 161 -16.18 36.26 17.05
C LYS A 161 -17.30 36.39 16.01
N VAL A 162 -18.37 35.64 16.16
CA VAL A 162 -19.51 35.64 15.21
C VAL A 162 -20.30 36.94 15.33
N GLU A 163 -20.57 37.39 16.56
CA GLU A 163 -21.44 38.53 16.82
C GLU A 163 -20.82 39.88 16.45
N SER A 164 -19.54 40.09 16.73
CA SER A 164 -18.90 41.39 16.54
C SER A 164 -17.51 41.34 15.91
N ASN A 165 -16.99 40.14 15.62
CA ASN A 165 -15.59 39.94 15.27
C ASN A 165 -14.62 40.63 16.27
N PHE A 166 -14.95 40.55 17.56
CA PHE A 166 -14.22 41.19 18.67
C PHE A 166 -14.22 42.72 18.66
N ASP A 167 -15.03 43.38 17.83
CA ASP A 167 -15.16 44.85 17.88
C ASP A 167 -16.03 45.26 19.08
N PRO A 168 -15.48 45.99 20.07
CA PRO A 168 -16.24 46.45 21.23
C PRO A 168 -17.24 47.57 20.91
N LYS A 169 -17.16 48.18 19.71
CA LYS A 169 -18.03 49.26 19.25
C LYS A 169 -18.99 48.83 18.14
N ALA A 170 -19.09 47.53 17.85
CA ALA A 170 -19.99 47.02 16.83
C ALA A 170 -21.45 47.38 17.13
N ILE A 171 -22.17 47.89 16.12
CA ILE A 171 -23.60 48.23 16.18
C ILE A 171 -24.30 47.50 15.05
N SER A 172 -25.32 46.69 15.37
CA SER A 172 -26.17 46.06 14.35
C SER A 172 -27.26 47.00 13.84
N ASN A 173 -27.88 46.65 12.71
CA ASN A 173 -29.07 47.33 12.16
C ASN A 173 -30.27 47.32 13.13
N SER A 174 -30.22 46.45 14.13
CA SER A 174 -31.22 46.28 15.16
C SER A 174 -30.82 46.95 16.48
N TYR A 175 -29.79 47.81 16.48
CA TYR A 175 -29.27 48.52 17.67
C TYR A 175 -28.69 47.62 18.76
N ALA A 176 -28.37 46.36 18.45
CA ALA A 176 -27.56 45.55 19.36
C ALA A 176 -26.11 46.07 19.38
N TYR A 177 -25.47 46.09 20.55
CA TYR A 177 -24.20 46.78 20.75
C TYR A 177 -23.10 45.87 21.35
N GLY A 178 -21.87 46.13 20.92
CA GLY A 178 -20.63 45.61 21.52
C GLY A 178 -20.33 44.15 21.22
N LEU A 179 -19.47 43.56 22.06
CA LEU A 179 -18.86 42.24 21.83
C LEU A 179 -19.87 41.08 21.67
N CYS A 180 -20.94 41.12 22.46
CA CYS A 180 -21.97 40.06 22.46
C CYS A 180 -23.28 40.50 21.82
N GLN A 181 -23.33 41.68 21.17
CA GLN A 181 -24.53 42.22 20.53
C GLN A 181 -25.77 42.16 21.46
N VAL A 182 -25.66 42.81 22.62
CA VAL A 182 -26.77 42.90 23.59
C VAL A 182 -27.53 44.22 23.39
N ARG A 183 -28.84 44.22 23.67
CA ARG A 183 -29.72 45.40 23.65
C ARG A 183 -29.99 45.92 25.05
#